data_AF-A0A2D5VFU6-F1
#
_entry.id   AF-A0A2D5VFU6-F1
#
_cell.length_a   1.000
_cell.length_b   1.000
_cell.length_c   1.000
_cell.angle_alpha   90.00
_cell.angle_beta   90.00
_cell.angle_gamma   90.00
#
_symmetry.space_group_name_H-M   'P 1'
#
loop_
_entity.id
_entity.type
_entity.pdbx_description
1 polymer ?
#
loop_
_entity_poly.entity_id
_entity_poly.type
_entity_poly.pdbx_seq_one_letter_code
_entity_poly.pdbx_strand_id
1 'polypeptide(L)'
;MAKTYKAAVIGSTGQGGYGHGLDRVFQGLNNVALVAVADADPVGLRHAGERLGISRLYDDYNRMLEREKPDLVSIAPSWVSERVPMIEAAVAAGSHIYCEKPVAVRLDEIDTIVNACNRGNIKMAIAHQWRAMPAIQQAITD
;
A
#
# COMPACT_ATOMS: atom_id res chain seq x y z
N MET A 1 -2.57 -21.84 -15.24
CA MET A 1 -1.61 -20.75 -14.98
C MET A 1 -1.85 -20.23 -13.58
N ALA A 2 -0.80 -19.85 -12.83
CA ALA A 2 -0.99 -19.21 -11.52
C ALA A 2 -1.76 -17.88 -11.68
N LYS A 3 -2.61 -17.52 -10.72
CA LYS A 3 -3.32 -16.23 -10.72
C LYS A 3 -2.29 -15.09 -10.69
N THR A 4 -2.44 -14.12 -11.59
CA THR A 4 -1.72 -12.83 -11.53
C THR A 4 -2.58 -11.82 -10.77
N TYR A 5 -2.02 -11.24 -9.71
CA TYR A 5 -2.69 -10.22 -8.90
C TYR A 5 -2.45 -8.83 -9.47
N LYS A 6 -3.48 -7.99 -9.50
CA LYS A 6 -3.37 -6.59 -9.84
C LYS A 6 -2.96 -5.79 -8.61
N ALA A 7 -1.94 -4.97 -8.71
CA ALA A 7 -1.47 -4.13 -7.62
C ALA A 7 -1.50 -2.64 -7.97
N ALA A 8 -1.73 -1.80 -6.96
CA ALA A 8 -1.64 -0.36 -7.05
C ALA A 8 -0.86 0.23 -5.86
N VAL A 9 -0.37 1.46 -6.01
CA VAL A 9 0.37 2.18 -4.98
C VAL A 9 -0.36 3.49 -4.65
N ILE A 10 -0.58 3.74 -3.38
CA ILE A 10 -0.98 5.05 -2.87
C ILE A 10 0.28 5.69 -2.29
N GLY A 11 0.63 6.85 -2.82
CA GLY A 11 1.69 7.71 -2.32
C GLY A 11 1.15 9.06 -1.91
N SER A 12 2.05 9.84 -1.36
CA SER A 12 1.88 11.28 -1.27
C SER A 12 3.27 11.88 -1.12
N THR A 13 3.76 12.61 -2.12
CA THR A 13 5.10 13.22 -2.06
C THR A 13 5.11 14.57 -1.39
N GLY A 14 3.97 15.27 -1.44
CA GLY A 14 3.80 16.59 -0.83
C GLY A 14 3.99 16.64 0.68
N GLN A 15 4.01 15.51 1.40
CA GLN A 15 4.22 15.46 2.85
C GLN A 15 5.32 14.47 3.31
N GLY A 16 6.19 13.99 2.41
CA GLY A 16 7.29 13.07 2.81
C GLY A 16 7.51 11.78 1.97
N GLY A 17 6.86 11.65 0.81
CA GLY A 17 7.14 10.59 -0.16
C GLY A 17 6.68 9.18 0.21
N TYR A 18 7.26 8.22 -0.50
CA TYR A 18 6.97 6.78 -0.40
C TYR A 18 7.93 6.15 0.62
N GLY A 19 7.48 5.97 1.85
CA GLY A 19 8.29 5.50 2.97
C GLY A 19 9.00 4.19 2.67
N HIS A 20 10.30 4.13 2.96
CA HIS A 20 11.18 2.96 2.77
C HIS A 20 11.08 2.29 1.38
N GLY A 21 10.70 3.04 0.34
CA GLY A 21 10.56 2.50 -1.02
C GLY A 21 9.34 1.60 -1.21
N LEU A 22 8.26 1.83 -0.45
CA LEU A 22 7.04 1.02 -0.52
C LEU A 22 6.32 1.08 -1.87
N ASP A 23 6.66 2.03 -2.73
CA ASP A 23 6.20 2.09 -4.12
C ASP A 23 6.73 0.94 -4.98
N ARG A 24 7.86 0.35 -4.61
CA ARG A 24 8.54 -0.69 -5.39
C ARG A 24 8.29 -2.11 -4.91
N VAL A 25 7.50 -2.31 -3.85
CA VAL A 25 7.33 -3.62 -3.16
C VAL A 25 6.80 -4.74 -4.06
N PHE A 26 6.09 -4.39 -5.13
CA PHE A 26 5.54 -5.35 -6.07
C PHE A 26 6.42 -5.56 -7.32
N GLN A 27 7.50 -4.79 -7.50
CA GLN A 27 8.40 -4.96 -8.63
C GLN A 27 9.14 -6.30 -8.54
N GLY A 28 9.26 -7.00 -9.67
CA GLY A 28 9.97 -8.28 -9.76
C GLY A 28 9.19 -9.50 -9.25
N LEU A 29 7.96 -9.33 -8.76
CA LEU A 29 7.09 -10.44 -8.39
C LEU A 29 6.41 -11.02 -9.64
N ASN A 30 6.75 -12.26 -9.99
CA ASN A 30 6.29 -12.93 -11.23
C ASN A 30 4.76 -13.09 -11.34
N ASN A 31 4.04 -13.01 -10.22
CA ASN A 31 2.58 -13.16 -10.14
C ASN A 31 1.86 -11.87 -9.71
N VAL A 32 2.51 -10.71 -9.81
CA VAL A 32 1.89 -9.41 -9.50
C VAL A 32 2.15 -8.42 -10.63
N ALA A 33 1.07 -7.82 -11.14
CA ALA A 33 1.13 -6.75 -12.11
C ALA A 33 0.84 -5.42 -11.40
N LEU A 34 1.86 -4.57 -11.27
CA LEU A 34 1.69 -3.21 -10.78
C LEU A 34 1.10 -2.33 -11.89
N VAL A 35 -0.15 -1.89 -11.72
CA VAL A 35 -0.93 -1.25 -12.80
C VAL A 35 -1.10 0.25 -12.68
N ALA A 36 -1.04 0.79 -11.45
CA ALA A 36 -1.38 2.20 -11.20
C ALA A 36 -0.67 2.74 -9.96
N VAL A 37 -0.49 4.07 -9.95
CA VAL A 37 -0.02 4.83 -8.79
C VAL A 37 -0.88 6.09 -8.63
N ALA A 38 -1.20 6.40 -7.37
CA ALA A 38 -1.88 7.63 -6.98
C ALA A 38 -0.98 8.49 -6.08
N ASP A 39 -0.96 9.79 -6.34
CA ASP A 39 -0.27 10.81 -5.56
C ASP A 39 -0.90 12.18 -5.86
N ALA A 40 -1.25 12.94 -4.83
CA ALA A 40 -1.89 14.25 -5.00
C ALA A 40 -0.92 15.34 -5.47
N ASP A 41 0.39 15.16 -5.26
CA ASP A 41 1.40 16.09 -5.78
C ASP A 41 1.78 15.71 -7.23
N PRO A 42 1.47 16.56 -8.22
CA PRO A 42 1.67 16.23 -9.64
C PRO A 42 3.14 15.99 -10.00
N VAL A 43 4.09 16.63 -9.29
CA VAL A 43 5.52 16.43 -9.55
C VAL A 43 5.95 15.04 -9.10
N GLY A 44 5.58 14.65 -7.88
CA GLY A 44 5.86 13.31 -7.39
C GLY A 44 5.10 12.20 -8.11
N LEU A 45 3.85 12.45 -8.52
CA LEU A 45 3.06 11.52 -9.32
C LEU A 45 3.78 11.17 -10.63
N ARG A 46 4.28 12.19 -11.34
CA ARG A 46 5.06 12.01 -12.58
C ARG A 46 6.33 11.20 -12.33
N HIS A 47 7.12 11.57 -11.32
CA HIS A 47 8.36 10.86 -10.99
C HIS A 47 8.10 9.41 -10.54
N ALA A 48 6.99 9.16 -9.85
CA ALA A 48 6.59 7.80 -9.48
C ALA A 48 6.21 6.98 -10.72
N GLY A 49 5.44 7.56 -11.65
CA GLY A 49 5.12 6.93 -12.93
C GLY A 49 6.35 6.52 -13.72
N GLU A 50 7.32 7.43 -13.88
CA GLU A 50 8.60 7.17 -14.57
C GLU A 50 9.40 6.08 -13.86
N ARG A 51 9.56 6.18 -12.54
CA ARG A 51 10.33 5.23 -11.71
C ARG A 51 9.74 3.83 -11.69
N LEU A 52 8.42 3.72 -11.76
CA LEU A 52 7.70 2.45 -11.71
C LEU A 52 7.41 1.88 -13.11
N GLY A 53 7.57 2.67 -14.18
CA GLY A 53 7.19 2.28 -15.53
C GLY A 53 5.68 2.21 -15.74
N ILE A 54 4.91 3.05 -15.03
CA ILE A 54 3.44 3.06 -15.02
C ILE A 54 2.93 4.30 -15.74
N SER A 55 1.97 4.13 -16.64
CA SER A 55 1.27 5.23 -17.31
C SER A 55 -0.09 5.59 -16.71
N ARG A 56 -0.66 4.72 -15.86
CA ARG A 56 -1.93 4.98 -15.17
C ARG A 56 -1.68 5.75 -13.87
N LEU A 57 -1.71 7.06 -14.00
CA LEU A 57 -1.42 8.02 -12.94
C LEU A 57 -2.72 8.67 -12.46
N TYR A 58 -2.87 8.78 -11.14
CA TYR A 58 -4.07 9.33 -10.51
C TYR A 58 -3.68 10.39 -9.47
N ASP A 59 -4.36 11.53 -9.50
CA ASP A 59 -4.25 12.58 -8.47
C ASP A 59 -5.06 12.26 -7.20
N ASP A 60 -5.97 11.28 -7.30
CA ASP A 60 -6.86 10.84 -6.23
C ASP A 60 -6.87 9.31 -6.16
N TYR A 61 -6.49 8.77 -5.00
CA TYR A 61 -6.47 7.33 -4.78
C TYR A 61 -7.87 6.70 -4.81
N ASN A 62 -8.94 7.43 -4.48
CA ASN A 62 -10.29 6.89 -4.54
C ASN A 62 -10.67 6.57 -6.00
N ARG A 63 -10.35 7.48 -6.92
CA ARG A 63 -10.56 7.27 -8.36
C ARG A 63 -9.72 6.11 -8.89
N MET A 64 -8.48 5.98 -8.43
CA MET A 64 -7.61 4.85 -8.77
C MET A 64 -8.22 3.52 -8.32
N LEU A 65 -8.65 3.44 -7.05
CA LEU A 65 -9.24 2.22 -6.47
C LEU A 65 -10.52 1.81 -7.19
N GLU A 66 -11.41 2.77 -7.48
CA GLU A 66 -12.67 2.52 -8.19
C GLU A 66 -12.45 1.99 -9.62
N ARG A 67 -11.52 2.61 -10.36
CA ARG A 67 -11.26 2.27 -11.77
C ARG A 67 -10.44 1.01 -11.93
N GLU A 68 -9.38 0.87 -11.15
CA GLU A 68 -8.43 -0.23 -11.33
C GLU A 68 -8.89 -1.50 -10.61
N LYS A 69 -9.61 -1.36 -9.48
CA LYS A 69 -10.04 -2.47 -8.61
C LYS A 69 -8.89 -3.46 -8.35
N PRO A 70 -7.78 -2.99 -7.75
CA PRO A 70 -6.60 -3.83 -7.54
C PRO A 70 -6.88 -4.93 -6.50
N ASP A 71 -6.28 -6.10 -6.67
CA ASP A 71 -6.27 -7.14 -5.64
C ASP A 71 -5.40 -6.70 -4.44
N LEU A 72 -4.31 -5.96 -4.70
CA LEU A 72 -3.31 -5.54 -3.72
C LEU A 72 -3.08 -4.01 -3.76
N VAL A 73 -2.94 -3.37 -2.60
CA VAL A 73 -2.61 -1.94 -2.49
C VAL A 73 -1.42 -1.77 -1.55
N SER A 74 -0.39 -1.05 -2.02
CA SER A 74 0.68 -0.52 -1.16
C SER A 74 0.28 0.87 -0.66
N ILE A 75 0.09 1.03 0.65
CA ILE A 75 -0.15 2.32 1.29
C ILE A 75 1.21 2.83 1.79
N ALA A 76 1.86 3.58 0.91
CA ALA A 76 3.26 3.94 1.02
C ALA A 76 3.60 5.28 1.69
N PRO A 77 2.69 6.24 2.02
CA PRO A 77 3.11 7.50 2.62
C PRO A 77 3.96 7.30 3.89
N SER A 78 4.99 8.13 4.09
CA SER A 78 5.87 8.07 5.27
C SER A 78 5.19 8.56 6.56
N TRP A 79 4.14 9.37 6.44
CA TRP A 79 3.38 9.92 7.57
C TRP A 79 2.10 9.13 7.82
N VAL A 80 1.46 9.42 8.95
CA VAL A 80 0.38 8.61 9.50
C VAL A 80 -1.00 9.28 9.47
N SER A 81 -1.06 10.61 9.36
CA SER A 81 -2.30 11.41 9.49
C SER A 81 -3.41 11.03 8.49
N GLU A 82 -3.06 10.53 7.31
CA GLU A 82 -4.04 10.16 6.26
C GLU A 82 -4.19 8.64 6.10
N ARG A 83 -3.55 7.85 6.96
CA ARG A 83 -3.43 6.41 6.74
C ARG A 83 -4.74 5.67 6.99
N VAL A 84 -5.50 6.05 8.02
CA VAL A 84 -6.81 5.45 8.32
C VAL A 84 -7.78 5.57 7.13
N PRO A 85 -8.05 6.77 6.56
CA PRO A 85 -8.96 6.86 5.41
C PRO A 85 -8.44 6.13 4.16
N MET A 86 -7.12 6.11 3.92
CA MET A 86 -6.54 5.32 2.83
C MET A 86 -6.78 3.81 3.01
N ILE A 87 -6.63 3.30 4.24
CA ILE A 87 -6.91 1.91 4.58
C ILE A 87 -8.40 1.60 4.38
N GLU A 88 -9.29 2.43 4.89
CA GLU A 88 -10.74 2.23 4.73
C GLU A 88 -11.17 2.25 3.26
N ALA A 89 -10.60 3.13 2.45
CA ALA A 89 -10.85 3.17 1.00
C ALA A 89 -10.37 1.89 0.31
N ALA A 90 -9.17 1.40 0.64
CA ALA A 90 -8.66 0.14 0.11
C ALA A 90 -9.52 -1.07 0.54
N VAL A 91 -9.99 -1.07 1.79
CA VAL A 91 -10.94 -2.08 2.29
C VAL A 91 -12.25 -2.05 1.52
N ALA A 92 -12.82 -0.85 1.30
CA ALA A 92 -14.06 -0.68 0.54
C ALA A 92 -13.90 -1.13 -0.92
N ALA A 93 -12.71 -0.98 -1.50
CA ALA A 93 -12.37 -1.47 -2.83
C ALA A 93 -12.15 -3.00 -2.89
N GLY A 94 -12.10 -3.68 -1.75
CA GLY A 94 -11.85 -5.13 -1.68
C GLY A 94 -10.37 -5.51 -1.80
N SER A 95 -9.45 -4.56 -1.66
CA SER A 95 -8.01 -4.77 -1.87
C SER A 95 -7.29 -5.20 -0.59
N HIS A 96 -6.41 -6.20 -0.70
CA HIS A 96 -5.46 -6.54 0.37
C HIS A 96 -4.36 -5.51 0.49
N ILE A 97 -3.88 -5.27 1.70
CA ILE A 97 -3.11 -4.07 2.02
C ILE A 97 -1.70 -4.43 2.49
N TYR A 98 -0.69 -3.78 1.91
CA TYR A 98 0.65 -3.68 2.47
C TYR A 98 0.90 -2.22 2.87
N CYS A 99 1.10 -1.95 4.15
CA CYS A 99 1.05 -0.59 4.69
C CYS A 99 2.36 -0.19 5.36
N GLU A 100 2.84 1.04 5.13
CA GLU A 100 3.98 1.55 5.89
C GLU A 100 3.68 1.57 7.40
N LYS A 101 4.71 1.42 8.22
CA LYS A 101 4.71 1.78 9.63
C LYS A 101 5.01 3.27 9.81
N PRO A 102 4.62 3.89 10.95
CA PRO A 102 3.64 3.39 11.91
C PRO A 102 2.23 3.40 11.32
N VAL A 103 1.40 2.43 11.72
CA VAL A 103 0.07 2.23 11.10
C VAL A 103 -1.00 3.20 11.66
N ALA A 104 -0.80 3.74 12.86
CA ALA A 104 -1.64 4.77 13.46
C ALA A 104 -0.87 5.46 14.60
N VAL A 105 -1.37 6.59 15.10
CA VAL A 105 -0.79 7.31 16.26
C VAL A 105 -1.53 7.01 17.55
N ARG A 106 -2.78 6.55 17.46
CA ARG A 106 -3.63 6.26 18.61
C ARG A 106 -4.21 4.84 18.55
N LEU A 107 -4.58 4.30 19.69
CA LEU A 107 -5.14 2.94 19.80
C LEU A 107 -6.54 2.82 19.20
N ASP A 108 -7.37 3.85 19.33
CA ASP A 108 -8.72 3.88 18.74
C ASP A 108 -8.70 3.85 17.20
N GLU A 109 -7.67 4.45 16.59
CA GLU A 109 -7.40 4.33 15.15
C GLU A 109 -7.02 2.89 14.75
N ILE A 110 -6.25 2.19 15.59
CA ILE A 110 -5.93 0.77 15.36
C ILE A 110 -7.19 -0.08 15.40
N ASP A 111 -8.06 0.12 16.41
CA ASP A 111 -9.33 -0.60 16.52
C ASP A 111 -10.21 -0.35 15.28
N THR A 112 -10.22 0.89 14.77
CA THR A 112 -10.92 1.25 13.53
C THR A 112 -10.38 0.46 12.33
N ILE A 113 -9.06 0.42 12.16
CA ILE A 113 -8.37 -0.32 11.09
C ILE A 113 -8.67 -1.82 11.17
N VAL A 114 -8.52 -2.43 12.35
CA VAL A 114 -8.77 -3.86 12.56
C VAL A 114 -10.21 -4.21 12.23
N ASN A 115 -11.16 -3.41 12.71
CA ASN A 115 -12.58 -3.61 12.44
C ASN A 115 -12.90 -3.45 10.95
N ALA A 116 -12.31 -2.47 10.25
CA ALA A 116 -12.48 -2.32 8.81
C ALA A 116 -11.97 -3.55 8.04
N CYS A 117 -10.74 -3.99 8.32
CA CYS A 117 -10.16 -5.17 7.66
C CYS A 117 -10.98 -6.44 7.91
N ASN A 118 -11.47 -6.65 9.15
CA ASN A 118 -12.32 -7.79 9.48
C ASN A 118 -13.66 -7.76 8.73
N ARG A 119 -14.34 -6.60 8.68
CA ARG A 119 -15.61 -6.46 7.95
C ARG A 119 -15.45 -6.71 6.45
N GLY A 120 -14.35 -6.25 5.85
CA GLY A 120 -14.07 -6.45 4.43
C GLY A 120 -13.45 -7.80 4.07
N ASN A 121 -13.17 -8.67 5.05
CA ASN A 121 -12.37 -9.89 4.88
C ASN A 121 -11.02 -9.62 4.18
N ILE A 122 -10.37 -8.54 4.59
CA ILE A 122 -9.14 -8.03 3.99
C ILE A 122 -7.93 -8.48 4.80
N LYS A 123 -6.94 -9.04 4.10
CA LYS A 123 -5.61 -9.28 4.66
C LYS A 123 -4.81 -7.98 4.62
N MET A 124 -4.21 -7.63 5.75
CA MET A 124 -3.32 -6.48 5.88
C MET A 124 -2.00 -6.91 6.52
N ALA A 125 -0.89 -6.47 5.95
CA ALA A 125 0.44 -6.59 6.53
C ALA A 125 1.06 -5.21 6.68
N ILE A 126 1.81 -5.04 7.77
CA ILE A 126 2.55 -3.80 8.08
C ILE A 126 4.01 -4.02 7.67
N ALA A 127 4.64 -3.02 7.06
CA ALA A 127 5.98 -3.07 6.50
C ALA A 127 7.12 -3.09 7.55
N HIS A 128 7.01 -3.96 8.55
CA HIS A 128 8.11 -4.35 9.42
C HIS A 128 9.03 -5.36 8.73
N GLN A 129 9.64 -4.96 7.60
CA GLN A 129 10.44 -5.83 6.72
C GLN A 129 11.51 -6.65 7.45
N TRP A 130 12.10 -6.12 8.52
CA TRP A 130 13.11 -6.83 9.31
C TRP A 130 12.55 -8.09 9.99
N ARG A 131 11.26 -8.10 10.34
CA ARG A 131 10.63 -9.30 10.91
C ARG A 131 10.70 -10.46 9.92
N ALA A 132 10.64 -10.21 8.62
CA ALA A 132 10.70 -11.25 7.59
C ALA A 132 12.12 -11.70 7.23
N MET A 133 13.18 -11.09 7.78
CA MET A 133 14.55 -11.48 7.48
C MET A 133 14.81 -12.91 7.97
N PRO A 134 15.48 -13.78 7.16
CA PRO A 134 15.72 -15.18 7.54
C PRO A 134 16.40 -15.33 8.90
N ALA A 135 17.38 -14.48 9.21
CA ALA A 135 18.07 -14.50 10.50
C ALA A 135 17.14 -14.19 11.69
N ILE A 136 16.19 -13.27 11.52
CA ILE A 136 15.20 -12.94 12.56
C ILE A 136 14.17 -14.07 12.68
N GLN A 137 13.70 -14.61 11.55
CA GLN A 137 12.77 -15.74 11.54
C GLN A 137 13.36 -16.99 12.21
N GLN A 138 14.64 -17.29 11.96
CA GLN A 138 15.35 -18.37 12.65
C GLN A 138 15.37 -18.13 14.17
N ALA A 139 15.79 -16.94 14.60
CA ALA A 139 15.95 -16.61 16.01
C ALA A 139 14.64 -16.61 16.83
N ILE A 140 13.47 -16.47 16.20
CA ILE A 140 12.17 -16.50 16.89
C ILE A 140 11.46 -17.86 16.83
N THR A 141 12.01 -18.81 16.07
CA THR A 141 11.46 -20.16 15.94
C THR A 141 12.18 -21.16 16.86
N ASP A 142 13.40 -20.83 17.30
CA ASP A 142 14.18 -21.54 18.32
C ASP A 142 13.75 -21.13 19.75
#